data_AF-A0A7X6A0B5-F1
#
_entry.id   AF-A0A7X6A0B5-F1
#
_cell.length_a   1.000
_cell.length_b   1.000
_cell.length_c   1.000
_cell.angle_alpha   90.00
_cell.angle_beta   90.00
_cell.angle_gamma   90.00
#
_symmetry.space_group_name_H-M   'P 1'
#
loop_
_entity.id
_entity.type
_entity.pdbx_description
1 polymer ?
#
loop_
_entity_poly.entity_id
_entity_poly.type
_entity_poly.pdbx_seq_one_letter_code
_entity_poly.pdbx_strand_id
1 'polypeptide(L)'
;MKARILGAVVGISAMLGGALVAGPARASGSYTGRAYVAGDGTMYTDWYDEGVVSVAVHRSSNATCLWQAILWANGFLAKSEIDGIFGDRTDAATRAFQRSRGLSADGSAGRQSWTAAGGVSHTVTASGWANGVYSGREHGFNVRRSDAGNYQFNLGSGWLWASYNSRTCS
;
A
#
# COMPACT_ATOMS: atom_id res chain seq x y z
N MET A 1 25.67 37.93 62.90
CA MET A 1 24.84 36.78 62.45
C MET A 1 24.80 36.77 60.92
N LYS A 2 25.27 35.65 60.34
CA LYS A 2 25.06 35.04 59.01
C LYS A 2 24.54 35.89 57.82
N ALA A 3 25.39 36.00 56.79
CA ALA A 3 25.04 36.35 55.41
C ALA A 3 24.33 35.20 54.68
N ARG A 4 23.42 35.51 53.74
CA ARG A 4 22.92 34.57 52.73
C ARG A 4 22.70 35.28 51.38
N ILE A 5 22.99 34.51 50.34
CA ILE A 5 23.41 34.89 48.98
C ILE A 5 22.21 34.94 48.01
N LEU A 6 22.37 35.75 46.96
CA LEU A 6 21.51 35.93 45.77
C LEU A 6 21.21 34.61 45.03
N GLY A 7 20.04 34.55 44.39
CA GLY A 7 19.71 33.52 43.41
C GLY A 7 18.44 33.84 42.62
N ALA A 8 18.59 34.47 41.46
CA ALA A 8 17.53 34.58 40.46
C ALA A 8 17.36 33.23 39.75
N VAL A 9 16.11 32.76 39.60
CA VAL A 9 15.79 31.64 38.72
C VAL A 9 14.70 32.09 37.75
N VAL A 10 15.13 32.36 36.52
CA VAL A 10 14.28 32.44 35.33
C VAL A 10 13.93 31.01 34.96
N GLY A 11 12.68 30.60 35.20
CA GLY A 11 12.18 29.30 34.74
C GLY A 11 11.75 29.41 33.28
N ILE A 12 12.59 28.95 32.35
CA ILE A 12 12.22 28.71 30.96
C ILE A 12 11.37 27.44 30.93
N SER A 13 10.09 27.57 30.59
CA SER A 13 9.22 26.43 30.27
C SER A 13 9.69 25.78 28.98
N ALA A 14 10.40 24.66 29.09
CA ALA A 14 10.72 23.80 27.96
C ALA A 14 9.45 23.02 27.57
N MET A 15 8.80 23.43 26.47
CA MET A 15 7.84 22.58 25.78
C MET A 15 8.61 21.43 25.12
N LEU A 16 8.65 20.28 25.79
CA LEU A 16 9.10 19.04 25.16
C LEU A 16 8.05 18.64 24.12
N GLY A 17 8.32 19.05 22.87
CA GLY A 17 7.65 18.56 21.68
C GLY A 17 7.87 17.06 21.55
N GLY A 18 6.90 16.28 22.02
CA GLY A 18 6.80 14.86 21.69
C GLY A 18 6.41 14.74 20.23
N ALA A 19 7.39 14.55 19.34
CA ALA A 19 7.12 14.07 18.00
C ALA A 19 6.50 12.67 18.13
N LEU A 20 5.21 12.57 17.84
CA LEU A 20 4.55 11.29 17.61
C LEU A 20 5.23 10.67 16.39
N VAL A 21 6.25 9.86 16.62
CA VAL A 21 6.77 8.96 15.58
C VAL A 21 5.66 7.95 15.36
N ALA A 22 4.80 8.20 14.38
CA ALA A 22 3.85 7.21 13.91
C ALA A 22 4.65 5.98 13.49
N GLY A 23 4.60 4.93 14.32
CA GLY A 23 5.14 3.63 13.93
C GLY A 23 4.48 3.16 12.63
N PRO A 24 5.08 2.18 11.92
CA PRO A 24 4.45 1.63 10.72
C PRO A 24 3.03 1.23 11.09
N ALA A 25 2.05 1.57 10.24
CA ALA A 25 0.68 1.15 10.45
C ALA A 25 0.68 -0.34 10.78
N ARG A 26 0.17 -0.69 11.96
CA ARG A 26 -0.09 -2.08 12.30
C ARG A 26 -0.90 -2.64 11.14
N ALA A 27 -0.43 -3.74 10.55
CA ALA A 27 -1.23 -4.55 9.66
C ALA A 27 -2.61 -4.66 10.33
N SER A 28 -3.64 -4.14 9.66
CA SER A 28 -4.98 -4.32 10.19
C SER A 28 -5.14 -5.83 10.39
N GLY A 29 -5.70 -6.27 11.52
CA GLY A 29 -5.82 -7.68 11.90
C GLY A 29 -6.70 -8.54 10.98
N SER A 30 -6.82 -8.18 9.70
CA SER A 30 -7.45 -8.93 8.61
C SER A 30 -6.50 -9.78 7.79
N TYR A 31 -5.18 -9.54 7.83
CA TYR A 31 -4.28 -10.36 7.02
C TYR A 31 -4.35 -11.81 7.50
N THR A 32 -5.01 -12.64 6.71
CA THR A 32 -5.30 -14.05 7.04
C THR A 32 -4.10 -14.98 6.88
N GLY A 33 -2.90 -14.45 6.56
CA GLY A 33 -1.71 -15.26 6.29
C GLY A 33 -1.68 -15.85 4.88
N ARG A 34 -2.53 -15.36 3.97
CA ARG A 34 -2.61 -15.88 2.59
C ARG A 34 -1.35 -15.60 1.80
N ALA A 35 -1.07 -16.49 0.85
CA ALA A 35 0.05 -16.38 -0.07
C ALA A 35 -0.17 -15.35 -1.20
N TYR A 36 -1.42 -14.92 -1.43
CA TYR A 36 -1.82 -14.04 -2.54
C TYR A 36 -2.79 -12.97 -2.06
N VAL A 37 -2.78 -11.83 -2.76
CA VAL A 37 -3.88 -10.86 -2.78
C VAL A 37 -5.14 -11.59 -3.22
N ALA A 38 -6.19 -11.50 -2.44
CA ALA A 38 -7.40 -12.28 -2.61
C ALA A 38 -8.64 -11.57 -2.08
N GLY A 39 -9.78 -11.87 -2.70
CA GLY A 39 -11.06 -11.41 -2.17
C GLY A 39 -12.26 -12.23 -2.64
N ASP A 40 -13.45 -11.77 -2.31
CA ASP A 40 -14.73 -12.45 -2.53
C ASP A 40 -15.80 -11.51 -3.13
N GLY A 41 -16.97 -12.04 -3.47
CA GLY A 41 -18.05 -11.20 -3.99
C GLY A 41 -17.68 -10.37 -5.24
N THR A 42 -17.97 -9.06 -5.22
CA THR A 42 -17.71 -8.15 -6.36
C THR A 42 -16.32 -7.52 -6.28
N MET A 43 -15.60 -7.40 -7.40
CA MET A 43 -14.22 -6.90 -7.41
C MET A 43 -14.05 -5.40 -7.07
N TYR A 44 -15.15 -4.64 -6.92
CA TYR A 44 -15.12 -3.17 -6.83
C TYR A 44 -14.48 -2.65 -5.53
N THR A 45 -14.65 -3.36 -4.41
CA THR A 45 -14.15 -2.98 -3.06
C THR A 45 -13.26 -4.04 -2.42
N ASP A 46 -12.73 -4.97 -3.21
CA ASP A 46 -12.33 -6.30 -2.73
C ASP A 46 -10.93 -6.40 -2.08
N TRP A 47 -10.14 -5.33 -2.08
CA TRP A 47 -8.77 -5.36 -1.54
C TRP A 47 -8.64 -4.81 -0.12
N TYR A 48 -9.74 -4.74 0.64
CA TYR A 48 -9.79 -4.06 1.93
C TYR A 48 -9.10 -4.84 3.08
N ASP A 49 -8.85 -6.14 2.93
CA ASP A 49 -8.27 -7.03 3.96
C ASP A 49 -6.86 -7.53 3.62
N GLU A 50 -6.23 -6.92 2.62
CA GLU A 50 -4.95 -7.35 2.09
C GLU A 50 -3.76 -7.10 3.01
N GLY A 51 -2.74 -7.95 2.84
CA GLY A 51 -1.46 -7.86 3.53
C GLY A 51 -0.70 -6.57 3.23
N VAL A 52 0.09 -6.12 4.21
CA VAL A 52 0.87 -4.88 4.12
C VAL A 52 2.06 -5.07 3.21
N VAL A 53 2.25 -4.19 2.22
CA VAL A 53 3.53 -4.05 1.51
C VAL A 53 4.21 -2.75 1.91
N SER A 54 5.49 -2.83 2.27
CA SER A 54 6.31 -1.70 2.73
C SER A 54 7.80 -2.01 2.58
N VAL A 55 8.66 -1.08 2.99
CA VAL A 55 10.11 -1.29 3.07
C VAL A 55 10.52 -2.45 4.01
N ALA A 56 9.64 -2.84 4.94
CA ALA A 56 9.90 -3.86 5.96
C ALA A 56 9.10 -5.16 5.77
N VAL A 57 7.95 -5.12 5.07
CA VAL A 57 7.02 -6.25 4.95
C VAL A 57 6.69 -6.48 3.48
N HIS A 58 6.78 -7.74 3.03
CA HIS A 58 6.59 -8.14 1.63
C HIS A 58 7.37 -7.28 0.62
N ARG A 59 8.51 -6.72 1.07
CA ARG A 59 9.35 -5.77 0.33
C ARG A 59 9.67 -6.22 -1.08
N SER A 60 9.87 -7.52 -1.30
CA SER A 60 10.20 -8.09 -2.60
C SER A 60 9.17 -9.13 -3.00
N SER A 61 8.13 -8.73 -3.73
CA SER A 61 6.98 -9.60 -4.01
C SER A 61 6.16 -9.13 -5.21
N ASN A 62 5.35 -10.03 -5.77
CA ASN A 62 4.36 -9.67 -6.78
C ASN A 62 3.19 -8.84 -6.23
N ALA A 63 2.89 -8.92 -4.94
CA ALA A 63 1.98 -8.01 -4.27
C ALA A 63 2.55 -6.56 -4.28
N THR A 64 3.86 -6.41 -4.09
CA THR A 64 4.54 -5.12 -4.27
C THR A 64 4.50 -4.66 -5.73
N CYS A 65 4.67 -5.56 -6.71
CA CYS A 65 4.49 -5.21 -8.12
C CYS A 65 3.07 -4.68 -8.41
N LEU A 66 2.04 -5.33 -7.83
CA LEU A 66 0.66 -4.88 -7.96
C LEU A 66 0.48 -3.49 -7.34
N TRP A 67 1.04 -3.24 -6.16
CA TRP A 67 1.00 -1.92 -5.54
C TRP A 67 1.70 -0.84 -6.39
N GLN A 68 2.87 -1.13 -6.93
CA GLN A 68 3.57 -0.23 -7.85
C GLN A 68 2.75 0.02 -9.13
N ALA A 69 2.05 -0.99 -9.65
CA ALA A 69 1.15 -0.83 -10.79
C ALA A 69 -0.04 0.10 -10.47
N ILE A 70 -0.60 0.02 -9.27
CA ILE A 70 -1.63 0.94 -8.77
C ILE A 70 -1.08 2.37 -8.70
N LEU A 71 0.12 2.55 -8.14
CA LEU A 71 0.77 3.86 -8.06
C LEU A 71 1.01 4.44 -9.45
N TRP A 72 1.52 3.64 -10.38
CA TRP A 72 1.68 4.03 -11.78
C TRP A 72 0.34 4.43 -12.40
N ALA A 73 -0.69 3.60 -12.27
CA ALA A 73 -2.01 3.88 -12.83
C ALA A 73 -2.63 5.19 -12.31
N ASN A 74 -2.26 5.61 -11.10
CA ASN A 74 -2.72 6.87 -10.49
C ASN A 74 -1.76 8.06 -10.70
N GLY A 75 -0.66 7.89 -11.44
CA GLY A 75 0.30 8.96 -11.77
C GLY A 75 1.36 9.23 -10.70
N PHE A 76 1.56 8.33 -9.74
CA PHE A 76 2.55 8.49 -8.66
C PHE A 76 3.90 7.80 -8.94
N LEU A 77 3.97 6.98 -9.98
CA LEU A 77 5.17 6.20 -10.31
C LEU A 77 5.28 6.03 -11.83
N ALA A 78 6.50 5.94 -12.38
CA ALA A 78 6.68 5.61 -13.78
C ALA A 78 6.53 4.10 -14.02
N LYS A 79 6.04 3.69 -15.20
CA LYS A 79 5.86 2.27 -15.54
C LYS A 79 7.16 1.46 -15.43
N SER A 80 8.29 2.08 -15.75
CA SER A 80 9.63 1.48 -15.70
C SER A 80 10.14 1.22 -14.27
N GLU A 81 9.44 1.71 -13.25
CA GLU A 81 9.81 1.54 -11.84
C GLU A 81 9.01 0.43 -11.16
N ILE A 82 8.21 -0.32 -11.92
CA ILE A 82 7.49 -1.49 -11.43
C ILE A 82 8.46 -2.69 -11.47
N ASP A 83 9.19 -2.89 -10.39
CA ASP A 83 10.23 -3.92 -10.23
C ASP A 83 9.93 -4.94 -9.11
N GLY A 84 8.83 -4.73 -8.39
CA GLY A 84 8.41 -5.56 -7.25
C GLY A 84 9.23 -5.36 -6.00
N ILE A 85 10.05 -4.30 -5.92
CA ILE A 85 10.89 -3.96 -4.78
C ILE A 85 10.38 -2.65 -4.15
N PHE A 86 9.92 -2.76 -2.91
CA PHE A 86 9.46 -1.62 -2.13
C PHE A 86 10.67 -0.85 -1.56
N GLY A 87 11.28 -0.02 -2.40
CA GLY A 87 12.37 0.89 -2.06
C GLY A 87 11.90 2.33 -1.84
N ASP A 88 12.85 3.25 -1.71
CA ASP A 88 12.59 4.66 -1.36
C ASP A 88 11.63 5.36 -2.33
N ARG A 89 11.70 5.04 -3.63
CA ARG A 89 10.78 5.60 -4.62
C ARG A 89 9.34 5.11 -4.41
N THR A 90 9.17 3.83 -4.12
CA THR A 90 7.84 3.26 -3.83
C THR A 90 7.29 3.76 -2.49
N ASP A 91 8.14 3.96 -1.48
CA ASP A 91 7.73 4.60 -0.21
C ASP A 91 7.25 6.04 -0.45
N ALA A 92 8.05 6.85 -1.15
CA ALA A 92 7.68 8.23 -1.47
C ALA A 92 6.37 8.33 -2.28
N ALA A 93 6.21 7.48 -3.30
CA ALA A 93 4.99 7.40 -4.10
C ALA A 93 3.78 6.93 -3.27
N THR A 94 3.98 5.97 -2.36
CA THR A 94 2.93 5.52 -1.42
C THR A 94 2.47 6.64 -0.52
N ARG A 95 3.39 7.43 0.05
CA ARG A 95 3.05 8.60 0.86
C ARG A 95 2.32 9.65 0.04
N ALA A 96 2.72 9.89 -1.20
CA ALA A 96 2.04 10.83 -2.09
C ALA A 96 0.59 10.39 -2.38
N PHE A 97 0.40 9.11 -2.71
CA PHE A 97 -0.93 8.51 -2.88
C PHE A 97 -1.77 8.64 -1.60
N GLN A 98 -1.22 8.30 -0.43
CA GLN A 98 -1.92 8.43 0.84
C GLN A 98 -2.38 9.87 1.10
N ARG A 99 -1.51 10.87 0.89
CA ARG A 99 -1.87 12.29 1.03
C ARG A 99 -2.97 12.69 0.06
N SER A 100 -2.91 12.27 -1.21
CA SER A 100 -3.93 12.61 -2.20
C SER A 100 -5.30 11.99 -1.90
N ARG A 101 -5.33 10.96 -1.05
CA ARG A 101 -6.55 10.27 -0.59
C ARG A 101 -6.99 10.71 0.81
N GLY A 102 -6.32 11.70 1.41
CA GLY A 102 -6.63 12.18 2.77
C GLY A 102 -6.27 11.20 3.89
N LEU A 103 -5.36 10.25 3.63
CA LEU A 103 -4.90 9.25 4.59
C LEU A 103 -3.65 9.74 5.34
N SER A 104 -3.33 9.09 6.45
CA SER A 104 -2.01 9.21 7.08
C SER A 104 -0.93 8.74 6.12
N ALA A 105 0.10 9.56 5.90
CA ALA A 105 1.15 9.33 4.91
C ALA A 105 2.34 8.55 5.50
N ASP A 106 2.10 7.35 6.01
CA ASP A 106 3.09 6.52 6.70
C ASP A 106 4.03 5.73 5.77
N GLY A 107 3.74 5.70 4.47
CA GLY A 107 4.56 5.02 3.45
C GLY A 107 4.37 3.50 3.39
N SER A 108 3.44 2.95 4.16
CA SER A 108 3.09 1.52 4.13
C SER A 108 1.72 1.33 3.48
N ALA A 109 1.65 0.47 2.47
CA ALA A 109 0.37 0.13 1.86
C ALA A 109 -0.33 -0.95 2.68
N GLY A 110 -1.16 -0.52 3.63
CA GLY A 110 -2.05 -1.39 4.42
C GLY A 110 -3.52 -1.22 4.05
N ARG A 111 -4.44 -1.75 4.88
CA ARG A 111 -5.90 -1.72 4.66
C ARG A 111 -6.40 -0.41 4.06
N GLN A 112 -6.12 0.72 4.70
CA GLN A 112 -6.65 2.01 4.24
C GLN A 112 -6.16 2.38 2.84
N SER A 113 -4.89 2.10 2.53
CA SER A 113 -4.30 2.33 1.22
C SER A 113 -4.92 1.43 0.16
N TRP A 114 -5.08 0.14 0.44
CA TRP A 114 -5.72 -0.80 -0.50
C TRP A 114 -7.21 -0.51 -0.71
N THR A 115 -7.94 -0.16 0.34
CA THR A 115 -9.33 0.31 0.24
C THR A 115 -9.42 1.58 -0.61
N ALA A 116 -8.55 2.57 -0.36
CA ALA A 116 -8.53 3.82 -1.14
C ALA A 116 -8.05 3.63 -2.58
N ALA A 117 -7.27 2.57 -2.84
CA ALA A 117 -6.85 2.19 -4.17
C ALA A 117 -7.95 1.54 -4.99
N GLY A 118 -9.07 1.11 -4.38
CA GLY A 118 -10.20 0.47 -5.05
C GLY A 118 -10.61 1.13 -6.37
N GLY A 119 -11.25 0.35 -7.25
CA GLY A 119 -11.54 0.79 -8.62
C GLY A 119 -11.25 -0.26 -9.69
N VAL A 120 -11.60 -1.52 -9.42
CA VAL A 120 -11.64 -2.53 -10.47
C VAL A 120 -13.04 -2.57 -11.07
N SER A 121 -13.18 -2.01 -12.27
CA SER A 121 -14.35 -2.26 -13.11
C SER A 121 -14.25 -3.68 -13.63
N HIS A 122 -15.25 -4.52 -13.35
CA HIS A 122 -15.22 -5.93 -13.72
C HIS A 122 -16.38 -6.29 -14.65
N THR A 123 -16.11 -7.19 -15.58
CA THR A 123 -17.09 -7.90 -16.37
C THR A 123 -16.98 -9.36 -15.97
N VAL A 124 -18.00 -9.90 -15.31
CA VAL A 124 -18.04 -11.34 -14.99
C VAL A 124 -18.23 -12.10 -16.31
N THR A 125 -17.20 -12.80 -16.77
CA THR A 125 -17.31 -13.75 -17.87
C THR A 125 -17.36 -15.17 -17.33
N ALA A 126 -18.28 -15.98 -17.87
CA ALA A 126 -18.54 -17.33 -17.38
C ALA A 126 -17.40 -18.28 -17.74
N SER A 127 -16.42 -18.44 -16.85
CA SER A 127 -15.36 -19.47 -16.96
C SER A 127 -14.52 -19.67 -15.68
N GLY A 128 -15.09 -19.42 -14.49
CA GLY A 128 -14.36 -19.57 -13.22
C GLY A 128 -13.33 -18.47 -12.93
N TRP A 129 -13.43 -17.36 -13.67
CA TRP A 129 -12.61 -16.17 -13.52
C TRP A 129 -13.48 -14.92 -13.61
N ALA A 130 -13.34 -14.02 -12.64
CA ALA A 130 -13.84 -12.66 -12.76
C ALA A 130 -12.75 -11.81 -13.43
N ASN A 131 -13.03 -11.25 -14.60
CA ASN A 131 -12.08 -10.40 -15.32
C ASN A 131 -12.46 -8.93 -15.15
N GLY A 132 -11.45 -8.07 -15.09
CA GLY A 132 -11.67 -6.65 -14.93
C GLY A 132 -10.48 -5.81 -15.34
N VAL A 133 -10.67 -4.51 -15.22
CA VAL A 133 -9.65 -3.50 -15.46
C VAL A 133 -9.56 -2.66 -14.21
N TYR A 134 -8.36 -2.57 -13.66
CA TYR A 134 -8.03 -1.53 -12.71
C TYR A 134 -7.92 -0.21 -13.47
N SER A 135 -8.73 0.78 -13.09
CA SER A 135 -8.73 2.11 -13.72
C SER A 135 -8.24 3.16 -12.72
N GLY A 136 -6.97 3.55 -12.85
CA GLY A 136 -6.43 4.70 -12.13
C GLY A 136 -6.73 6.00 -12.86
N ARG A 137 -6.30 7.12 -12.26
CA ARG A 137 -6.51 8.47 -12.81
C ARG A 137 -5.83 8.68 -14.18
N GLU A 138 -4.70 8.05 -14.42
CA GLU A 138 -3.87 8.30 -15.62
C GLU A 138 -3.77 7.07 -16.53
N HIS A 139 -3.76 5.86 -15.95
CA HIS A 139 -3.65 4.62 -16.71
C HIS A 139 -4.54 3.51 -16.12
N GLY A 140 -4.60 2.39 -16.82
CA GLY A 140 -5.25 1.17 -16.32
C GLY A 140 -4.49 -0.09 -16.70
N PHE A 141 -4.82 -1.19 -16.03
CA PHE A 141 -4.25 -2.50 -16.31
C PHE A 141 -5.28 -3.61 -16.08
N ASN A 142 -5.09 -4.74 -16.76
CA ASN A 142 -6.00 -5.87 -16.63
C ASN A 142 -5.77 -6.59 -15.31
N VAL A 143 -6.86 -6.96 -14.67
CA VAL A 143 -6.88 -7.79 -13.46
C VAL A 143 -7.87 -8.92 -13.65
N ARG A 144 -7.62 -10.04 -12.99
CA ARG A 144 -8.60 -11.11 -12.89
C ARG A 144 -8.51 -11.82 -11.56
N ARG A 145 -9.61 -12.41 -11.13
CA ARG A 145 -9.72 -13.17 -9.90
C ARG A 145 -10.17 -14.59 -10.22
N SER A 146 -9.45 -15.57 -9.71
CA SER A 146 -9.86 -16.99 -9.78
C SER A 146 -11.07 -17.28 -8.88
N ASP A 147 -11.71 -18.43 -9.07
CA ASP A 147 -12.76 -18.94 -8.17
C ASP A 147 -12.29 -19.11 -6.71
N ALA A 148 -10.99 -19.32 -6.49
CA ALA A 148 -10.39 -19.38 -5.15
C ALA A 148 -10.16 -17.98 -4.52
N GLY A 149 -10.60 -16.91 -5.19
CA GLY A 149 -10.47 -15.52 -4.77
C GLY A 149 -9.12 -14.89 -5.10
N ASN A 150 -8.14 -15.65 -5.60
CA ASN A 150 -6.78 -15.14 -5.81
C ASN A 150 -6.68 -14.25 -7.05
N TYR A 151 -5.98 -13.12 -6.91
CA TYR A 151 -5.80 -12.13 -7.97
C TYR A 151 -4.59 -12.40 -8.86
N GLN A 152 -4.78 -12.10 -10.15
CA GLN A 152 -3.73 -11.89 -11.12
C GLN A 152 -3.87 -10.51 -11.77
N PHE A 153 -2.76 -9.98 -12.25
CA PHE A 153 -2.71 -8.72 -13.00
C PHE A 153 -1.79 -8.85 -14.21
N ASN A 154 -2.00 -8.01 -15.21
CA ASN A 154 -1.22 -8.02 -16.45
C ASN A 154 -0.92 -6.60 -16.92
N LEU A 155 0.37 -6.30 -17.07
CA LEU A 155 0.91 -5.00 -17.48
C LEU A 155 1.37 -4.96 -18.95
N GLY A 156 1.11 -6.02 -19.71
CA GLY A 156 1.49 -6.23 -21.11
C GLY A 156 2.41 -7.43 -21.36
N SER A 157 3.01 -8.01 -20.31
CA SER A 157 3.99 -9.12 -20.38
C SER A 157 3.43 -10.49 -20.02
N GLY A 158 2.14 -10.57 -19.70
CA GLY A 158 1.48 -11.80 -19.26
C GLY A 158 0.85 -11.68 -17.88
N TRP A 159 0.18 -12.74 -17.43
CA TRP A 159 -0.52 -12.76 -16.15
C TRP A 159 0.44 -13.10 -15.01
N LEU A 160 0.46 -12.24 -14.00
CA LEU A 160 1.23 -12.42 -12.78
C LEU A 160 0.29 -12.67 -11.62
N TRP A 161 0.56 -13.71 -10.82
CA TRP A 161 -0.09 -13.90 -9.53
C TRP A 161 0.37 -12.81 -8.56
N ALA A 162 -0.56 -12.14 -7.90
CA ALA A 162 -0.30 -11.14 -6.86
C ALA A 162 0.15 -11.81 -5.55
N SER A 163 1.25 -12.54 -5.61
CA SER A 163 1.84 -13.32 -4.53
C SER A 163 2.60 -12.43 -3.54
N TYR A 164 2.44 -12.70 -2.25
CA TYR A 164 3.22 -12.10 -1.16
C TYR A 164 4.60 -12.75 -0.97
N ASN A 165 4.78 -13.97 -1.48
CA ASN A 165 5.92 -14.84 -1.17
C ASN A 165 6.83 -15.11 -2.37
N SER A 166 6.55 -14.50 -3.53
CA SER A 166 7.37 -14.63 -4.72
C SER A 166 7.36 -13.34 -5.54
N ARG A 167 8.48 -13.06 -6.22
CA ARG A 167 8.65 -11.94 -7.15
C ARG A 167 9.05 -12.47 -8.52
N THR A 168 8.24 -12.16 -9.51
CA THR A 168 8.45 -12.54 -10.92
C THR A 168 8.20 -11.40 -11.88
N CYS A 169 7.77 -10.22 -11.40
CA CYS A 169 7.84 -9.00 -12.22
C CYS A 169 9.30 -8.50 -12.24
N SER A 170 9.74 -8.05 -13.42
CA SER A 170 11.08 -7.51 -13.70
C SER A 170 11.01 -6.54 -14.86
#